data_AF-A0A2V8M6B1-F1
#
_entry.id   AF-A0A2V8M6B1-F1
#
_cell.length_a   1.000
_cell.length_b   1.000
_cell.length_c   1.000
_cell.angle_alpha   90.00
_cell.angle_beta   90.00
_cell.angle_gamma   90.00
#
_symmetry.space_group_name_H-M   'P 1'
#
loop_
_entity.id
_entity.type
_entity.pdbx_description
1 polymer ?
#
loop_
_entity_poly.entity_id
_entity_poly.type
_entity_poly.pdbx_seq_one_letter_code
_entity_poly.pdbx_strand_id
1 'polypeptide(L)'
;MLAALAIFLGADLGYTVDDLIDAETFIQLGIAPVRIDLMSTLKGCPSFAALWKNHVEARFGKLPAHYLGLDDLIRAKMASDRKQDRADVRVLRRARDAQRHGSSRKRTR
;
A
#
# COMPACT_ATOMS: atom_id res chain seq x y z
N MET A 1 4.69 -14.23 9.89
CA MET A 1 5.25 -12.92 9.51
C MET A 1 6.56 -12.62 10.25
N LEU A 2 6.59 -12.59 11.59
CA LEU A 2 7.81 -12.34 12.38
C LEU A 2 9.00 -13.22 11.99
N ALA A 3 8.80 -14.53 11.83
CA ALA A 3 9.86 -15.43 11.39
C ALA A 3 10.44 -15.04 10.01
N ALA A 4 9.60 -14.59 9.07
CA ALA A 4 10.06 -14.14 7.76
C ALA A 4 10.86 -12.83 7.85
N LEU A 5 10.45 -11.91 8.73
CA LEU A 5 11.20 -10.67 8.99
C LEU A 5 12.54 -10.93 9.66
N ALA A 6 12.57 -11.83 10.65
CA ALA A 6 13.80 -12.26 11.32
C ALA A 6 14.78 -12.95 10.36
N ILE A 7 14.28 -13.81 9.47
CA ILE A 7 15.08 -14.43 8.41
C ILE A 7 15.61 -13.38 7.43
N PHE A 8 14.75 -12.45 6.99
CA PHE A 8 15.13 -11.42 6.02
C PHE A 8 16.19 -10.46 6.57
N LEU A 9 16.11 -10.10 7.86
CA LEU A 9 17.03 -9.17 8.51
C LEU A 9 18.20 -9.84 9.24
N GLY A 10 18.17 -11.16 9.39
CA GLY A 10 19.19 -11.94 10.10
C GLY A 10 19.28 -11.64 11.61
N ALA A 11 18.22 -11.11 12.21
CA ALA A 11 18.19 -10.72 13.61
C ALA A 11 16.79 -10.90 14.22
N ASP A 12 16.74 -11.20 15.52
CA ASP A 12 15.52 -10.99 16.30
C ASP A 12 15.28 -9.48 16.43
N LEU A 13 14.07 -9.06 16.07
CA LEU A 13 13.68 -7.66 16.06
C LEU A 13 13.09 -7.21 17.41
N GLY A 14 12.84 -8.16 18.33
CA GLY A 14 12.22 -7.86 19.62
C GLY A 14 10.75 -7.43 19.52
N TYR A 15 10.11 -7.64 18.37
CA TYR A 15 8.68 -7.37 18.17
C TYR A 15 7.83 -8.62 18.40
N THR A 16 6.69 -8.42 19.03
CA THR A 16 5.64 -9.42 19.21
C THR A 16 4.63 -9.37 18.06
N VAL A 17 3.70 -10.32 18.03
CA VAL A 17 2.60 -10.29 17.06
C VAL A 17 1.66 -9.12 17.36
N ASP A 18 1.49 -8.77 18.63
CA ASP A 18 0.61 -7.68 19.05
C ASP A 18 1.12 -6.32 18.55
N ASP A 19 2.45 -6.12 18.54
CA ASP A 19 3.07 -4.92 17.96
C ASP A 19 2.78 -4.77 16.46
N LEU A 20 2.57 -5.88 15.74
CA LEU A 20 2.31 -5.87 14.30
C LEU A 20 0.85 -5.57 13.95
N ILE A 21 -0.06 -5.70 14.91
CA ILE A 21 -1.50 -5.47 14.73
C ILE A 21 -1.98 -4.22 15.47
N ASP A 22 -1.16 -3.66 16.35
CA ASP A 22 -1.44 -2.40 17.02
C ASP A 22 -1.51 -1.23 16.04
N ALA A 23 -2.59 -0.45 16.14
CA ALA A 23 -2.91 0.66 15.26
C ALA A 23 -1.94 1.84 15.36
N GLU A 24 -1.33 2.02 16.53
CA GLU A 24 -0.41 3.12 16.83
C GLU A 24 1.05 2.75 16.54
N THR A 25 1.33 1.46 16.32
CA THR A 25 2.68 0.98 16.07
C THR A 25 3.09 1.19 14.61
N PHE A 26 4.22 1.88 14.44
CA PHE A 26 4.90 2.08 13.16
C PHE A 26 6.29 1.45 13.25
N ILE A 27 6.54 0.40 12.47
CA ILE A 27 7.82 -0.33 12.51
C ILE A 27 8.61 0.00 11.24
N GLN A 28 9.84 0.48 11.42
CA GLN A 28 10.75 0.80 10.34
C GLN A 28 11.93 -0.15 10.34
N LEU A 29 12.19 -0.76 9.18
CA LEU A 29 13.28 -1.71 8.99
C LEU A 29 14.27 -1.17 7.95
N GLY A 30 15.55 -1.06 8.34
CA GLY A 30 16.62 -0.55 7.48
C GLY A 30 16.71 0.98 7.43
N ILE A 31 17.47 1.49 6.46
CA ILE A 31 17.74 2.91 6.24
C ILE A 31 17.56 3.27 4.77
N ALA A 32 17.29 4.55 4.48
CA ALA A 32 17.16 4.99 3.09
C ALA A 32 18.45 4.69 2.28
N PRO A 33 18.34 4.31 0.99
CA PRO A 33 17.13 4.17 0.19
C PRO A 33 16.44 2.79 0.30
N VAL A 34 17.03 1.82 1.00
CA VAL A 34 16.51 0.45 1.14
C VAL A 34 15.88 0.27 2.52
N ARG A 35 14.63 0.73 2.62
CA ARG A 35 13.85 0.74 3.85
C ARG A 35 12.47 0.14 3.64
N ILE A 36 11.99 -0.58 4.64
CA ILE A 36 10.64 -1.16 4.68
C ILE A 36 9.92 -0.56 5.89
N ASP A 37 8.77 0.05 5.62
CA ASP A 37 7.89 0.61 6.63
C ASP A 37 6.69 -0.35 6.79
N LEU A 38 6.42 -0.81 8.00
CA LEU A 38 5.30 -1.69 8.34
C LEU A 38 4.27 -0.89 9.14
N MET A 39 3.02 -0.95 8.70
CA MET A 39 1.90 -0.22 9.28
C MET A 39 0.66 -1.13 9.30
N SER A 40 -0.02 -1.20 10.43
CA SER A 40 -1.28 -1.95 10.61
C SER A 40 -2.51 -1.13 10.19
N THR A 41 -2.38 0.20 10.17
CA THR A 41 -3.43 1.14 9.78
C THR A 41 -2.96 2.10 8.69
N LEU A 42 -3.92 2.63 7.94
CA LEU A 42 -3.68 3.60 6.89
C LEU A 42 -4.68 4.75 7.03
N LYS A 43 -4.18 5.93 7.36
CA LYS A 43 -5.00 7.12 7.61
C LYS A 43 -5.90 7.43 6.41
N GLY A 44 -7.19 7.66 6.68
CA GLY A 44 -8.20 8.01 5.66
C GLY A 44 -8.70 6.83 4.82
N CYS A 45 -8.29 5.61 5.15
CA CYS A 45 -8.76 4.38 4.54
C CYS A 45 -9.61 3.56 5.52
N PRO A 46 -10.46 2.63 5.03
CA PRO A 46 -11.21 1.70 5.87
C PRO A 46 -10.28 0.64 6.48
N SER A 47 -10.87 -0.39 7.11
CA SER A 47 -10.11 -1.51 7.69
C SER A 47 -9.27 -2.26 6.65
N PHE A 48 -8.19 -2.91 7.10
CA PHE A 48 -7.35 -3.75 6.25
C PHE A 48 -8.16 -4.79 5.46
N ALA A 49 -9.16 -5.43 6.09
CA ALA A 49 -10.02 -6.39 5.41
C ALA A 49 -10.82 -5.78 4.24
N ALA A 50 -11.23 -4.50 4.36
CA ALA A 50 -11.89 -3.79 3.27
C ALA A 50 -10.90 -3.42 2.16
N LEU A 51 -9.69 -2.94 2.53
CA LEU A 51 -8.62 -2.64 1.57
C LEU A 51 -8.18 -3.89 0.81
N TRP A 52 -8.05 -5.02 1.51
CA TRP A 52 -7.67 -6.30 0.94
C TRP A 52 -8.71 -6.83 -0.06
N LYS A 53 -9.99 -6.47 0.05
CA LYS A 53 -10.98 -6.84 -0.98
C LYS A 53 -10.78 -6.07 -2.30
N ASN A 54 -10.19 -4.87 -2.23
CA ASN A 54 -10.00 -3.97 -3.37
C ASN A 54 -8.55 -3.95 -3.89
N HIS A 55 -7.67 -4.79 -3.34
CA HIS A 55 -6.28 -4.83 -3.76
C HIS A 55 -6.14 -5.25 -5.22
N VAL A 56 -5.03 -4.88 -5.84
CA VAL A 56 -4.70 -5.25 -7.20
C VAL A 56 -3.47 -6.13 -7.19
N GLU A 57 -3.56 -7.30 -7.81
CA GLU A 57 -2.40 -8.14 -8.09
C GLU A 57 -1.69 -7.62 -9.35
N ALA A 58 -0.39 -7.37 -9.23
CA ALA A 58 0.47 -7.00 -10.35
C ALA A 58 1.89 -7.51 -10.10
N ARG A 59 2.79 -7.38 -11.08
CA ARG A 59 4.17 -7.84 -10.94
C ARG A 59 5.07 -6.75 -10.39
N PHE A 60 5.81 -7.06 -9.32
CA PHE A 60 7.00 -6.33 -8.92
C PHE A 60 8.23 -7.01 -9.54
N GLY A 61 8.69 -6.50 -10.68
CA GLY A 61 9.70 -7.17 -11.48
C GLY A 61 9.23 -8.56 -11.92
N LYS A 62 9.89 -9.61 -11.43
CA LYS A 62 9.52 -10.99 -11.76
C LYS A 62 8.49 -11.59 -10.81
N LEU A 63 8.25 -11.00 -9.64
CA LEU A 63 7.40 -11.58 -8.58
C LEU A 63 5.98 -11.01 -8.64
N PRO A 64 4.93 -11.82 -8.38
CA PRO A 64 3.61 -11.29 -8.10
C PRO A 64 3.61 -10.53 -6.77
N ALA A 65 2.87 -9.43 -6.71
CA ALA A 65 2.73 -8.58 -5.53
C ALA A 65 1.33 -7.99 -5.46
N HIS A 66 0.88 -7.70 -4.23
CA HIS A 66 -0.40 -7.06 -3.96
C HIS A 66 -0.19 -5.56 -3.74
N TYR A 67 -0.94 -4.76 -4.48
CA TYR A 67 -0.92 -3.31 -4.39
C TYR A 67 -2.26 -2.79 -3.88
N LEU A 68 -2.22 -1.65 -3.19
CA LEU A 68 -3.43 -0.94 -2.79
C LEU A 68 -4.26 -0.55 -4.02
N GLY A 69 -5.57 -0.77 -3.96
CA GLY A 69 -6.49 -0.38 -5.03
C GLY A 69 -6.40 1.12 -5.35
N LEU A 70 -6.60 1.50 -6.62
CA LEU A 70 -6.35 2.87 -7.10
C LEU A 70 -7.16 3.93 -6.32
N ASP A 71 -8.44 3.67 -6.07
CA ASP A 71 -9.29 4.62 -5.31
C ASP A 71 -8.86 4.70 -3.85
N ASP A 72 -8.46 3.59 -3.23
CA ASP A 72 -7.97 3.58 -1.85
C ASP A 72 -6.60 4.25 -1.73
N LEU A 73 -5.72 4.12 -2.72
CA LEU A 73 -4.45 4.84 -2.81
C LEU A 73 -4.68 6.36 -2.91
N ILE A 74 -5.66 6.80 -3.71
CA ILE A 74 -6.03 8.22 -3.79
C ILE A 74 -6.51 8.72 -2.42
N ARG A 75 -7.35 7.96 -1.70
CA ARG A 75 -7.83 8.32 -0.35
C ARG A 75 -6.67 8.47 0.63
N ALA A 76 -5.77 7.50 0.70
CA ALA A 76 -4.60 7.52 1.59
C ALA A 76 -3.70 8.73 1.32
N LYS A 77 -3.45 9.03 0.04
CA LYS A 77 -2.63 10.19 -0.37
C LYS A 77 -3.30 11.52 -0.02
N MET A 78 -4.61 11.63 -0.22
CA MET A 78 -5.37 12.82 0.18
C MET A 78 -5.35 13.04 1.69
N ALA A 79 -5.40 11.97 2.49
CA ALA A 79 -5.38 12.06 3.95
C ALA A 79 -3.99 12.40 4.54
N SER A 80 -2.92 12.07 3.80
CA SER A 80 -1.54 12.38 4.17
C SER A 80 -1.15 13.82 3.82
N ASP A 81 -1.67 14.35 2.70
CA ASP A 81 -1.54 15.74 2.24
C ASP A 81 -0.11 16.35 2.28
N ARG A 82 0.91 15.54 2.01
CA ARG A 82 2.26 16.08 1.77
C ARG A 82 2.32 16.72 0.38
N LYS A 83 3.30 17.61 0.18
CA LYS A 83 3.52 18.28 -1.12
C LYS A 83 3.60 17.28 -2.29
N GLN A 84 4.30 16.17 -2.10
CA GLN A 84 4.39 15.10 -3.08
C GLN A 84 3.06 14.35 -3.24
N ASP A 85 2.36 14.03 -2.14
CA ASP A 85 1.07 13.33 -2.22
C ASP A 85 0.04 14.13 -3.02
N ARG A 86 0.01 15.47 -2.88
CA ARG A 86 -0.86 16.32 -3.72
C ARG A 86 -0.53 16.21 -5.21
N ALA A 87 0.74 16.08 -5.56
CA ALA A 87 1.16 15.87 -6.94
C ALA A 87 0.74 14.49 -7.45
N ASP A 88 0.98 13.45 -6.64
CA ASP A 88 0.59 12.08 -6.93
C ASP A 88 -0.92 11.96 -7.16
N VAL A 89 -1.76 12.57 -6.30
CA VAL A 89 -3.23 12.55 -6.43
C VAL A 89 -3.69 13.06 -7.78
N ARG A 90 -3.07 14.13 -8.32
CA ARG A 90 -3.43 14.66 -9.64
C ARG A 90 -3.14 13.65 -10.75
N VAL A 91 -2.00 12.96 -10.68
CA VAL A 91 -1.62 11.93 -11.65
C VAL A 91 -2.53 10.71 -11.55
N LEU A 92 -2.78 10.23 -10.32
CA LEU A 92 -3.63 9.07 -10.05
C LEU A 92 -5.08 9.29 -10.52
N ARG A 93 -5.63 10.49 -10.35
CA ARG A 93 -6.98 10.82 -10.86
C ARG A 93 -7.05 10.72 -12.38
N ARG A 94 -6.06 11.27 -13.10
CA ARG A 94 -5.99 11.14 -14.57
C ARG A 94 -5.91 9.68 -15.01
N ALA A 95 -5.09 8.87 -14.33
CA ALA A 95 -4.98 7.44 -14.61
C ALA A 95 -6.32 6.71 -14.39
N ARG A 96 -7.05 7.04 -13.33
CA ARG A 96 -8.37 6.49 -13.04
C ARG A 96 -9.38 6.82 -14.15
N ASP A 97 -9.41 8.06 -14.60
CA ASP A 97 -10.36 8.49 -15.65
C ASP A 97 -10.05 7.77 -16.97
N ALA A 98 -8.77 7.63 -17.34
CA ALA A 98 -8.36 6.86 -18.51
C ALA A 98 -8.78 5.38 -18.44
N GLN A 99 -8.66 4.72 -17.28
CA GLN A 99 -9.12 3.34 -17.09
C GLN A 99 -10.64 3.19 -17.28
N ARG A 100 -11.43 4.15 -16.77
CA ARG A 100 -12.89 4.13 -16.94
C ARG A 100 -13.31 4.23 -18.40
N HIS A 101 -12.64 5.08 -19.18
CA HIS A 101 -12.89 5.21 -20.62
C HIS A 101 -12.44 3.97 -21.42
N GLY A 102 -11.32 3.35 -21.05
CA GLY A 102 -10.85 2.10 -21.68
C GLY A 102 -11.78 0.90 -21.44
N SER A 103 -12.32 0.78 -20.23
CA SER A 103 -13.25 -0.30 -19.86
C SER A 103 -14.63 -0.15 -20.52
N SER A 104 -15.11 1.08 -20.73
CA SER A 104 -16.35 1.34 -21.48
C SER A 104 -16.24 0.93 -22.94
N ARG A 105 -15.06 1.12 -23.57
CA ARG A 105 -14.80 0.77 -24.98
C ARG A 105 -14.67 -0.74 -25.23
N LYS A 106 -14.27 -1.52 -24.21
CA LYS A 106 -14.16 -2.99 -24.30
C LYS A 106 -15.49 -3.73 -24.10
N ARG A 107 -16.52 -3.11 -23.51
CA ARG A 107 -17.85 -3.73 -23.29
C ARG A 107 -18.80 -3.65 -24.49
N THR A 108 -18.43 -2.92 -25.55
CA THR A 108 -19.27 -2.70 -26.75
C THR A 108 -18.78 -3.52 -27.97
N ARG A 109 -17.89 -4.48 -27.75
CA ARG A 109 -17.39 -5.45 -28.75
C ARG A 109 -17.50 -6.84 -28.15
#